data_AF-A0A0B7FWQ3-F1
#
_entry.id   AF-A0A0B7FWQ3-F1
#
_cell.length_a   1.000
_cell.length_b   1.000
_cell.length_c   1.000
_cell.angle_alpha   90.00
_cell.angle_beta   90.00
_cell.angle_gamma   90.00
#
_symmetry.space_group_name_H-M   'P 1'
#
loop_
_entity.id
_entity.type
_entity.pdbx_description
1 polymer ?
#
loop_
_entity_poly.entity_id
_entity_poly.type
_entity_poly.pdbx_seq_one_letter_code
_entity_poly.pdbx_strand_id
1 'polypeptide(L)'
;MAPQVETSDPRAQIHDEIWEEDNRIVIGIDIGTTQSGVAFTYLIKGTKPQIHRIMQWPGQNANLTTKVPTVVWYSNGEAVSFGAEALSPDTLEDAQENNWKLAENFKLHLHPIDMRASDIQLDPLPDGVPLSQIYSDFLGYLFRQTRAKFEDKILDGKNIWEKYMPTMEVILAHPNGWHTREQFFLRNAAVECGVFNTPEATIADRIRFVTEAEASVHYCIHHTNLRTELNAGAIFPVCDAGGSTIDTTLYSITASEPVLQIKEVHASACERDIDVMSDMS
;
A
#
# COMPACT_ATOMS: atom_id res chain seq x y z
N MET A 1 2.18 -56.40 8.14
CA MET A 1 1.82 -54.97 8.21
C MET A 1 2.86 -54.21 7.42
N ALA A 2 2.52 -53.79 6.20
CA ALA A 2 3.36 -52.89 5.43
C ALA A 2 3.15 -51.46 5.96
N PRO A 3 4.20 -50.63 6.08
CA PRO A 3 4.01 -49.24 6.47
C PRO A 3 3.27 -48.50 5.36
N GLN A 4 2.20 -47.79 5.74
CA GLN A 4 1.55 -46.83 4.85
C GLN A 4 2.53 -45.69 4.60
N VAL A 5 2.92 -45.51 3.34
CA VAL A 5 3.60 -44.31 2.87
C VAL A 5 2.51 -43.24 2.79
N GLU A 6 2.51 -42.29 3.73
CA GLU A 6 1.77 -41.04 3.57
C GLU A 6 2.34 -40.31 2.36
N THR A 7 1.62 -40.37 1.24
CA THR A 7 1.91 -39.53 0.08
C THR A 7 1.43 -38.13 0.41
N SER A 8 2.32 -37.27 0.90
CA SER A 8 2.05 -35.83 1.00
C SER A 8 1.71 -35.30 -0.40
N ASP A 9 0.55 -34.63 -0.53
CA ASP A 9 0.13 -34.05 -1.81
C ASP A 9 1.17 -33.00 -2.25
N PRO A 10 1.85 -33.19 -3.39
CA PRO A 10 2.86 -32.24 -3.88
C PRO A 10 2.28 -30.85 -4.21
N ARG A 11 0.95 -30.68 -4.21
CA ARG A 11 0.27 -29.42 -4.51
C ARG A 11 0.14 -28.48 -3.31
N ALA A 12 0.52 -28.90 -2.09
CA ALA A 12 0.39 -28.10 -0.87
C ALA A 12 1.64 -27.28 -0.48
N GLN A 13 2.74 -27.35 -1.23
CA GLN A 13 4.08 -26.96 -0.75
C GLN A 13 4.80 -25.82 -1.49
N ILE A 14 4.10 -24.94 -2.21
CA ILE A 14 4.76 -23.80 -2.91
C ILE A 14 4.76 -22.51 -2.05
N HIS A 15 4.32 -22.58 -0.79
CA HIS A 15 4.37 -21.45 0.14
C HIS A 15 5.71 -21.33 0.89
N ASP A 16 6.73 -22.11 0.50
CA ASP A 16 8.03 -22.25 1.16
C ASP A 16 9.22 -21.90 0.25
N GLU A 17 9.01 -21.03 -0.75
CA GLU A 17 10.12 -20.59 -1.60
C GLU A 17 11.17 -19.82 -0.79
N ILE A 18 12.38 -20.35 -0.80
CA ILE A 18 13.55 -19.75 -0.18
C ILE A 18 14.01 -18.58 -1.06
N TRP A 19 14.36 -17.46 -0.44
CA TRP A 19 14.96 -16.34 -1.15
C TRP A 19 16.40 -16.69 -1.53
N GLU A 20 16.71 -16.76 -2.82
CA GLU A 20 18.04 -17.17 -3.31
C GLU A 20 18.95 -16.00 -3.72
N GLU A 21 18.38 -14.80 -3.85
CA GLU A 21 19.11 -13.60 -4.24
C GLU A 21 19.78 -12.91 -3.04
N ASP A 22 20.52 -11.83 -3.31
CA ASP A 22 21.15 -11.03 -2.26
C ASP A 22 20.13 -10.43 -1.29
N ASN A 23 20.58 -10.18 -0.06
CA ASN A 23 19.74 -9.63 0.98
C ASN A 23 19.20 -8.24 0.58
N ARG A 24 17.93 -7.99 0.89
CA ARG A 24 17.22 -6.77 0.47
C ARG A 24 16.10 -6.41 1.41
N ILE A 25 15.84 -5.11 1.57
CA ILE A 25 14.62 -4.61 2.20
C ILE A 25 13.59 -4.31 1.12
N VAL A 26 12.38 -4.81 1.30
CA VAL A 26 11.24 -4.51 0.43
C VAL A 26 10.13 -3.91 1.28
N ILE A 27 9.55 -2.79 0.82
CA ILE A 27 8.42 -2.12 1.47
C ILE A 27 7.25 -2.08 0.49
N GLY A 28 6.09 -2.57 0.92
CA GLY A 28 4.82 -2.44 0.21
C GLY A 28 3.93 -1.38 0.86
N ILE A 29 3.45 -0.42 0.09
CA ILE A 29 2.63 0.71 0.56
C ILE A 29 1.32 0.72 -0.22
N ASP A 30 0.21 0.76 0.51
CA ASP A 30 -1.14 1.01 0.01
C ASP A 30 -1.59 2.38 0.55
N ILE A 31 -1.63 3.40 -0.31
CA ILE A 31 -2.22 4.70 0.04
C ILE A 31 -3.68 4.67 -0.38
N GLY A 32 -4.58 4.36 0.55
CA GLY A 32 -6.02 4.45 0.29
C GLY A 32 -6.53 5.89 0.38
N THR A 33 -7.77 6.13 -0.03
CA THR A 33 -8.38 7.46 0.09
C THR A 33 -8.58 7.88 1.54
N THR A 34 -9.01 6.93 2.39
CA THR A 34 -9.33 7.19 3.80
C THR A 34 -8.33 6.54 4.76
N GLN A 35 -7.79 5.39 4.39
CA GLN A 35 -6.92 4.57 5.24
C GLN A 35 -5.77 4.00 4.42
N SER A 36 -4.55 4.11 4.93
CA SER A 36 -3.33 3.65 4.30
C SER A 36 -2.68 2.52 5.09
N GLY A 37 -1.98 1.62 4.42
CA GLY A 37 -1.31 0.47 5.02
C GLY A 37 0.13 0.35 4.53
N VAL A 38 1.00 -0.17 5.39
CA VAL A 38 2.38 -0.50 5.02
C VAL A 38 2.76 -1.87 5.56
N ALA A 39 3.46 -2.63 4.73
CA ALA A 39 4.14 -3.86 5.10
C ALA A 39 5.59 -3.81 4.64
N PHE A 40 6.47 -4.51 5.35
CA PHE A 40 7.87 -4.64 4.96
C PHE A 40 8.35 -6.08 5.15
N THR A 41 9.44 -6.41 4.46
CA THR A 41 10.18 -7.65 4.69
C THR A 41 11.67 -7.39 4.53
N TYR A 42 12.47 -8.11 5.32
CA TYR A 42 13.90 -8.24 5.09
C TYR A 42 14.15 -9.61 4.47
N LEU A 43 14.41 -9.61 3.16
CA LEU A 43 14.74 -10.81 2.41
C LEU A 43 16.17 -11.20 2.73
N ILE A 44 16.36 -12.41 3.26
CA ILE A 44 17.67 -12.96 3.61
C ILE A 44 17.90 -14.19 2.75
N LYS A 45 19.05 -14.22 2.06
CA LYS A 45 19.45 -15.34 1.22
C LYS A 45 19.43 -16.65 2.00
N GLY A 46 18.84 -17.69 1.42
CA GLY A 46 18.71 -19.00 2.04
C GLY A 46 17.61 -19.08 3.11
N THR A 47 16.75 -18.06 3.23
CA THR A 47 15.63 -18.08 4.20
C THR A 47 14.28 -17.85 3.52
N LYS A 48 13.23 -18.33 4.19
CA LYS A 48 11.86 -18.03 3.82
C LYS A 48 11.53 -16.57 4.17
N PRO A 49 10.99 -15.77 3.23
CA PRO A 49 10.55 -14.41 3.51
C PRO A 49 9.53 -14.34 4.65
N GLN A 50 9.68 -13.36 5.54
CA GLN A 50 8.69 -13.03 6.56
C GLN A 50 8.17 -11.62 6.34
N ILE A 51 6.86 -11.50 6.14
CA ILE A 51 6.19 -10.23 5.91
C ILE A 51 5.72 -9.66 7.25
N HIS A 52 6.12 -8.42 7.53
CA HIS A 52 5.72 -7.69 8.72
C HIS A 52 4.81 -6.53 8.32
N ARG A 53 3.55 -6.57 8.76
CA ARG A 53 2.61 -5.47 8.61
C ARG A 53 2.79 -4.48 9.76
N ILE A 54 2.68 -3.18 9.47
CA ILE A 54 2.63 -2.17 10.53
C ILE A 54 1.24 -2.19 11.15
N MET A 55 1.15 -2.66 12.39
CA MET A 55 -0.11 -2.84 13.11
C MET A 55 -0.40 -1.72 14.11
N GLN A 56 0.59 -0.87 14.40
CA GLN A 56 0.46 0.17 15.41
C GLN A 56 1.11 1.45 14.91
N TRP A 57 0.30 2.49 14.75
CA TRP A 57 0.73 3.81 14.31
C TRP A 57 0.74 4.78 15.50
N PRO A 58 1.58 5.83 15.49
CA PRO A 58 1.51 6.90 16.48
C PRO A 58 0.09 7.48 16.58
N GLY A 59 -0.33 7.85 17.79
CA GLY A 59 -1.69 8.36 18.05
C GLY A 59 -2.83 7.34 17.92
N GLN A 60 -2.54 6.11 17.50
CA GLN A 60 -3.58 5.08 17.33
C GLN A 60 -3.73 4.21 18.57
N ASN A 61 -4.98 4.02 19.00
CA ASN A 61 -5.30 3.06 20.05
C ASN A 61 -5.01 1.63 19.58
N ALA A 62 -4.29 0.86 20.38
CA ALA A 62 -3.72 -0.45 20.03
C ALA A 62 -4.71 -1.53 19.58
N ASN A 63 -6.03 -1.30 19.69
CA ASN A 63 -7.07 -2.31 19.44
C ASN A 63 -7.97 -2.01 18.22
N LEU A 64 -7.72 -0.95 17.44
CA LEU A 64 -8.74 -0.46 16.51
C LEU A 64 -8.51 -0.85 15.04
N THR A 65 -7.30 -0.74 14.47
CA THR A 65 -7.11 -1.00 13.03
C THR A 65 -5.64 -1.30 12.67
N THR A 66 -5.42 -1.97 11.53
CA THR A 66 -4.06 -2.22 10.97
C THR A 66 -3.60 -1.13 9.98
N LYS A 67 -4.47 -0.17 9.69
CA LYS A 67 -4.24 0.93 8.75
C LYS A 67 -4.15 2.25 9.53
N VAL A 68 -3.58 3.26 8.89
CA VAL A 68 -3.50 4.63 9.40
C VAL A 68 -4.42 5.55 8.60
N PRO A 69 -5.14 6.50 9.22
CA PRO A 69 -5.89 7.51 8.49
C PRO A 69 -5.04 8.22 7.43
N THR A 70 -5.62 8.49 6.26
CA THR A 70 -4.92 9.18 5.15
C THR A 70 -5.20 10.66 5.20
N VAL A 71 -4.66 11.31 6.24
CA VAL A 71 -4.91 12.71 6.55
C VAL A 71 -3.62 13.42 6.97
N VAL A 72 -3.52 14.70 6.61
CA VAL A 72 -2.39 15.57 6.98
C VAL A 72 -2.91 16.96 7.30
N TRP A 73 -2.49 17.53 8.43
CA TRP A 73 -2.70 18.94 8.75
C TRP A 73 -1.53 19.79 8.27
N TYR A 74 -1.84 20.98 7.74
CA TYR A 74 -0.88 21.98 7.29
C TYR A 74 -1.01 23.29 8.04
N SER A 75 0.13 23.88 8.42
CA SER A 75 0.23 25.23 8.96
C SER A 75 1.20 26.04 8.11
N ASN A 76 0.73 27.12 7.50
CA ASN A 76 1.54 27.96 6.61
C ASN A 76 2.29 27.19 5.50
N GLY A 77 1.67 26.15 4.96
CA GLY A 77 2.24 25.32 3.90
C GLY A 77 3.16 24.19 4.38
N GLU A 78 3.40 24.06 5.69
CA GLU A 78 4.21 23.00 6.29
C GLU A 78 3.32 21.94 6.93
N ALA A 79 3.63 20.65 6.71
CA ALA A 79 2.89 19.55 7.33
C ALA A 79 3.22 19.45 8.82
N VAL A 80 2.19 19.44 9.68
CA VAL A 80 2.34 19.52 11.14
C VAL A 80 1.81 18.31 11.90
N SER A 81 0.85 17.57 11.34
CA SER A 81 0.33 16.36 11.97
C SER A 81 -0.20 15.39 10.92
N PHE A 82 -0.05 14.08 11.17
CA PHE A 82 -0.31 13.02 10.20
C PHE A 82 -1.14 11.90 10.83
N GLY A 83 -1.89 11.19 9.99
CA GLY A 83 -2.42 9.88 10.36
C GLY A 83 -3.36 9.92 11.57
N ALA A 84 -3.17 8.98 12.51
CA ALA A 84 -4.05 8.91 13.68
C ALA A 84 -3.82 10.08 14.66
N GLU A 85 -2.60 10.62 14.76
CA GLU A 85 -2.32 11.81 15.58
C GLU A 85 -3.07 13.04 15.09
N ALA A 86 -3.26 13.17 13.77
CA ALA A 86 -4.04 14.24 13.15
C ALA A 86 -5.52 14.26 13.56
N LEU A 87 -6.02 13.15 14.13
CA LEU A 87 -7.40 13.02 14.61
C LEU A 87 -7.50 13.06 16.14
N SER A 88 -6.39 13.30 16.85
CA SER A 88 -6.39 13.41 18.31
C SER A 88 -7.12 14.68 18.77
N PRO A 89 -7.78 14.67 19.96
CA PRO A 89 -8.44 15.86 20.49
C PRO A 89 -7.53 17.08 20.55
N ASP A 90 -6.30 16.90 21.06
CA ASP A 90 -5.30 17.97 21.18
C ASP A 90 -4.93 18.56 19.80
N THR A 91 -4.73 17.72 18.79
CA THR A 91 -4.45 18.20 17.42
C THR A 91 -5.64 18.94 16.82
N LEU A 92 -6.87 18.49 17.08
CA LEU A 92 -8.07 19.18 16.58
C LEU A 92 -8.25 20.56 17.23
N GLU A 93 -7.92 20.69 18.52
CA GLU A 93 -7.88 21.97 19.23
C GLU A 93 -6.80 22.88 18.63
N ASP A 94 -5.55 22.39 18.51
CA ASP A 94 -4.45 23.13 17.89
C ASP A 94 -4.77 23.59 16.46
N ALA A 95 -5.39 22.72 15.65
CA ALA A 95 -5.78 23.02 14.29
C ALA A 95 -6.81 24.15 14.21
N GLN A 96 -7.77 24.19 15.15
CA GLN A 96 -8.77 25.26 15.24
C GLN A 96 -8.13 26.57 15.69
N GLU A 97 -7.33 26.56 16.76
CA GLU A 97 -6.69 27.75 17.31
C GLU A 97 -5.72 28.41 16.33
N ASN A 98 -4.97 27.59 15.60
CA ASN A 98 -3.93 28.06 14.68
C ASN A 98 -4.39 28.08 13.21
N ASN A 99 -5.67 27.82 12.95
CA ASN A 99 -6.28 27.82 11.60
C ASN A 99 -5.52 26.93 10.59
N TRP A 100 -5.13 25.73 11.04
CA TRP A 100 -4.52 24.73 10.17
C TRP A 100 -5.49 24.29 9.07
N LYS A 101 -4.94 23.76 7.98
CA LYS A 101 -5.70 23.29 6.82
C LYS A 101 -5.56 21.78 6.68
N LEU A 102 -6.69 21.09 6.59
CA LEU A 102 -6.74 19.63 6.45
C LEU A 102 -6.57 19.25 4.98
N ALA A 103 -5.67 18.31 4.72
CA ALA A 103 -5.66 17.51 3.50
C ALA A 103 -6.23 16.13 3.81
N GLU A 104 -7.43 15.86 3.33
CA GLU A 104 -8.10 14.56 3.36
C GLU A 104 -8.64 14.24 1.96
N ASN A 105 -8.91 12.96 1.69
CA ASN A 105 -9.40 12.48 0.38
C ASN A 105 -8.56 12.95 -0.83
N PHE A 106 -7.32 13.40 -0.60
CA PHE A 106 -6.46 14.00 -1.62
C PHE A 106 -6.14 13.02 -2.76
N LYS A 107 -6.24 11.70 -2.50
CA LYS A 107 -6.13 10.66 -3.54
C LYS A 107 -7.11 10.87 -4.70
N LEU A 108 -8.31 11.37 -4.44
CA LEU A 108 -9.33 11.63 -5.46
C LEU A 108 -8.88 12.70 -6.47
N HIS A 109 -8.00 13.62 -6.09
CA HIS A 109 -7.44 14.62 -7.02
C HIS A 109 -6.53 14.00 -8.07
N LEU A 110 -5.97 12.81 -7.81
CA LEU A 110 -5.11 12.07 -8.73
C LEU A 110 -5.90 11.12 -9.65
N HIS A 111 -7.19 10.88 -9.39
CA HIS A 111 -8.01 9.99 -10.23
C HIS A 111 -8.01 10.47 -11.69
N PRO A 112 -7.78 9.58 -12.67
CA PRO A 112 -7.97 9.88 -14.09
C PRO A 112 -9.36 10.43 -14.35
N ILE A 113 -9.50 11.38 -15.29
CA ILE A 113 -10.78 12.02 -15.59
C ILE A 113 -11.85 10.97 -15.96
N ASP A 114 -11.47 9.96 -16.73
CA ASP A 114 -12.37 8.90 -17.21
C ASP A 114 -12.84 7.95 -16.10
N MET A 115 -12.17 7.96 -14.94
CA MET A 115 -12.56 7.21 -13.74
C MET A 115 -13.34 8.06 -12.73
N ARG A 116 -13.47 9.37 -12.96
CA ARG A 116 -14.27 10.22 -12.08
C ARG A 116 -15.73 10.06 -12.46
N ALA A 117 -16.53 9.53 -11.54
CA ALA A 117 -17.97 9.71 -11.65
C ALA A 117 -18.29 11.21 -11.74
N SER A 118 -19.26 11.57 -12.59
CA SER A 118 -19.60 12.96 -12.94
C SER A 118 -19.88 13.86 -11.73
N ASP A 119 -20.23 13.26 -10.60
CA ASP A 119 -20.69 13.95 -9.38
C ASP A 119 -19.66 13.95 -8.23
N ILE A 120 -18.40 13.56 -8.49
CA ILE A 120 -17.35 13.60 -7.44
C ILE A 120 -16.98 15.06 -7.15
N GLN A 121 -17.46 15.56 -6.02
CA GLN A 121 -16.97 16.81 -5.42
C GLN A 121 -15.62 16.54 -4.74
N LEU A 122 -14.59 17.29 -5.16
CA LEU A 122 -13.25 17.23 -4.57
C LEU A 122 -13.14 18.25 -3.43
N ASP A 123 -12.59 17.79 -2.30
CA ASP A 123 -12.24 18.67 -1.19
C ASP A 123 -11.12 19.63 -1.64
N PRO A 124 -11.15 20.91 -1.27
CA PRO A 124 -10.10 21.85 -1.65
C PRO A 124 -8.76 21.45 -1.00
N LEU A 125 -7.66 21.60 -1.74
CA LEU A 125 -6.33 21.42 -1.18
C LEU A 125 -5.99 22.60 -0.25
N PRO A 126 -5.12 22.38 0.76
CA PRO A 126 -4.59 23.46 1.58
C PRO A 126 -3.94 24.59 0.76
N ASP A 127 -4.11 25.83 1.22
CA ASP A 127 -3.62 27.03 0.52
C ASP A 127 -2.12 26.96 0.28
N GLY A 128 -1.71 27.07 -0.99
CA GLY A 128 -0.30 27.05 -1.39
C GLY A 128 0.38 25.68 -1.31
N VAL A 129 -0.33 24.61 -0.94
CA VAL A 129 0.21 23.25 -0.87
C VAL A 129 -0.23 22.45 -2.10
N PRO A 130 0.67 22.16 -3.05
CA PRO A 130 0.34 21.35 -4.21
C PRO A 130 0.13 19.88 -3.82
N LEU A 131 -0.68 19.16 -4.60
CA LEU A 131 -0.95 17.73 -4.38
C LEU A 131 0.34 16.89 -4.27
N SER A 132 1.38 17.21 -5.04
CA SER A 132 2.66 16.50 -5.00
C SER A 132 3.32 16.61 -3.62
N GLN A 133 3.25 17.77 -2.99
CA GLN A 133 3.76 17.99 -1.64
C GLN A 133 2.96 17.15 -0.63
N ILE A 134 1.63 17.11 -0.74
CA ILE A 134 0.79 16.30 0.16
C ILE A 134 1.18 14.81 0.10
N TYR A 135 1.35 14.28 -1.10
CA TYR A 135 1.81 12.90 -1.27
C TYR A 135 3.24 12.70 -0.76
N SER A 136 4.16 13.62 -1.05
CA SER A 136 5.55 13.57 -0.60
C SER A 136 5.65 13.56 0.93
N ASP A 137 4.96 14.49 1.60
CA ASP A 137 4.93 14.60 3.06
C ASP A 137 4.34 13.34 3.70
N PHE A 138 3.23 12.84 3.16
CA PHE A 138 2.57 11.64 3.68
C PHE A 138 3.40 10.38 3.46
N LEU A 139 4.02 10.21 2.28
CA LEU A 139 4.99 9.13 2.03
C LEU A 139 6.17 9.22 2.97
N GLY A 140 6.72 10.42 3.19
CA GLY A 140 7.78 10.67 4.16
C GLY A 140 7.39 10.23 5.57
N TYR A 141 6.16 10.53 6.00
CA TYR A 141 5.60 10.02 7.26
C TYR A 141 5.56 8.49 7.28
N LEU A 142 4.97 7.84 6.27
CA LEU A 142 4.86 6.38 6.19
C LEU A 142 6.24 5.71 6.26
N PHE A 143 7.22 6.24 5.54
CA PHE A 143 8.60 5.73 5.58
C PHE A 143 9.26 5.90 6.94
N ARG A 144 9.13 7.06 7.59
CA ARG A 144 9.67 7.28 8.94
C ARG A 144 9.09 6.28 9.94
N GLN A 145 7.77 6.05 9.89
CA GLN A 145 7.12 5.04 10.75
C GLN A 145 7.58 3.63 10.40
N THR A 146 7.73 3.32 9.11
CA THR A 146 8.21 2.01 8.66
C THR A 146 9.63 1.72 9.14
N ARG A 147 10.53 2.70 9.04
CA ARG A 147 11.89 2.61 9.57
C ARG A 147 11.87 2.32 11.07
N ALA A 148 11.13 3.10 11.85
CA ALA A 148 11.05 2.91 13.30
C ALA A 148 10.56 1.50 13.67
N LYS A 149 9.55 0.98 12.95
CA LYS A 149 9.05 -0.39 13.17
C LYS A 149 10.00 -1.47 12.68
N PHE A 150 10.71 -1.25 11.59
CA PHE A 150 11.75 -2.16 11.12
C PHE A 150 12.87 -2.29 12.14
N GLU A 151 13.37 -1.16 12.65
CA GLU A 151 14.45 -1.11 13.63
C GLU A 151 14.07 -1.80 14.96
N ASP A 152 12.78 -1.75 15.35
CA ASP A 152 12.24 -2.48 16.51
C ASP A 152 12.09 -3.99 16.26
N LYS A 153 11.62 -4.39 15.08
CA LYS A 153 11.23 -5.79 14.80
C LYS A 153 12.38 -6.67 14.35
N ILE A 154 13.35 -6.12 13.62
CA ILE A 154 14.45 -6.88 13.05
C ILE A 154 15.65 -6.81 14.00
N LEU A 155 16.23 -7.97 14.32
CA LEU A 155 17.47 -8.03 15.09
C LEU A 155 18.57 -7.28 14.34
N ASP A 156 19.25 -6.35 15.03
CA ASP A 156 20.23 -5.44 14.41
C ASP A 156 19.60 -4.52 13.31
N GLY A 157 18.30 -4.24 13.45
CA GLY A 157 17.48 -3.58 12.44
C GLY A 157 18.01 -2.21 12.00
N LYS A 158 18.62 -1.43 12.90
CA LYS A 158 19.23 -0.14 12.54
C LYS A 158 20.38 -0.30 11.55
N ASN A 159 21.35 -1.18 11.86
CA ASN A 159 22.49 -1.41 10.98
C ASN A 159 22.05 -2.06 9.65
N ILE A 160 21.07 -2.96 9.70
CA ILE A 160 20.48 -3.58 8.50
C ILE A 160 19.78 -2.53 7.64
N TRP A 161 18.97 -1.64 8.24
CA TRP A 161 18.32 -0.55 7.52
C TRP A 161 19.34 0.34 6.84
N GLU A 162 20.34 0.83 7.56
CA GLU A 162 21.39 1.70 6.99
C GLU A 162 22.15 1.01 5.85
N LYS A 163 22.45 -0.29 6.00
CA LYS A 163 23.17 -1.09 5.00
C LYS A 163 22.36 -1.31 3.72
N TYR A 164 21.07 -1.62 3.84
CA TYR A 164 20.24 -2.04 2.70
C TYR A 164 19.23 -0.99 2.24
N MET A 165 19.09 0.15 2.91
CA MET A 165 18.30 1.28 2.43
C MET A 165 18.77 1.74 1.03
N PRO A 166 20.07 1.84 0.74
CA PRO A 166 20.53 2.15 -0.62
C PRO A 166 20.18 1.09 -1.65
N THR A 167 19.85 -0.15 -1.25
CA THR A 167 19.44 -1.28 -2.11
C THR A 167 17.93 -1.60 -2.04
N MET A 168 17.16 -0.80 -1.28
CA MET A 168 15.76 -1.04 -0.98
C MET A 168 14.86 -0.93 -2.21
N GLU A 169 13.82 -1.76 -2.26
CA GLU A 169 12.73 -1.66 -3.23
C GLU A 169 11.43 -1.23 -2.54
N VAL A 170 10.69 -0.37 -3.22
CA VAL A 170 9.38 0.12 -2.76
C VAL A 170 8.35 -0.29 -3.79
N ILE A 171 7.27 -0.89 -3.32
CA ILE A 171 6.15 -1.31 -4.14
C ILE A 171 4.95 -0.46 -3.72
N LEU A 172 4.48 0.41 -4.61
CA LEU A 172 3.30 1.24 -4.40
C LEU A 172 2.10 0.55 -5.05
N ALA A 173 1.09 0.21 -4.24
CA ALA A 173 -0.20 -0.20 -4.75
C ALA A 173 -0.96 1.03 -5.28
N HIS A 174 -1.66 0.87 -6.40
CA HIS A 174 -2.52 1.91 -6.96
C HIS A 174 -3.83 1.31 -7.49
N PRO A 175 -4.91 2.11 -7.61
CA PRO A 175 -6.16 1.63 -8.17
C PRO A 175 -5.98 1.07 -9.57
N ASN A 176 -6.82 0.10 -9.94
CA ASN A 176 -6.91 -0.34 -11.32
C ASN A 176 -7.30 0.82 -12.24
N GLY A 177 -6.86 0.81 -13.49
CA GLY A 177 -7.05 1.93 -14.42
C GLY A 177 -6.10 3.13 -14.24
N TRP A 178 -5.31 3.18 -13.17
CA TRP A 178 -4.19 4.13 -13.09
C TRP A 178 -3.03 3.66 -13.96
N HIS A 179 -2.48 4.59 -14.75
CA HIS A 179 -1.50 4.29 -15.78
C HIS A 179 -0.23 5.13 -15.59
N THR A 180 0.51 5.34 -16.68
CA THR A 180 1.83 5.99 -16.66
C THR A 180 1.83 7.35 -15.98
N ARG A 181 0.76 8.16 -16.14
CA ARG A 181 0.68 9.51 -15.55
C ARG A 181 0.64 9.45 -14.03
N GLU A 182 -0.25 8.65 -13.46
CA GLU A 182 -0.45 8.56 -12.01
C GLU A 182 0.75 7.85 -11.36
N GLN A 183 1.28 6.81 -12.00
CA GLN A 183 2.51 6.15 -11.55
C GLN A 183 3.71 7.09 -11.60
N PHE A 184 3.83 7.94 -12.63
CA PHE A 184 4.88 8.96 -12.70
C PHE A 184 4.75 9.97 -11.57
N PHE A 185 3.53 10.45 -11.29
CA PHE A 185 3.25 11.34 -10.18
C PHE A 185 3.65 10.72 -8.82
N LEU A 186 3.19 9.49 -8.53
CA LEU A 186 3.51 8.80 -7.28
C LEU A 186 5.01 8.55 -7.13
N ARG A 187 5.70 8.19 -8.22
CA ARG A 187 7.15 7.98 -8.21
C ARG A 187 7.89 9.27 -7.85
N ASN A 188 7.51 10.41 -8.42
CA ASN A 188 8.14 11.68 -8.11
C ASN A 188 7.90 12.08 -6.65
N ALA A 189 6.67 11.95 -6.15
CA ALA A 189 6.37 12.22 -4.75
C ALA A 189 7.18 11.32 -3.79
N ALA A 190 7.37 10.04 -4.13
CA ALA A 190 8.20 9.12 -3.35
C ALA A 190 9.70 9.47 -3.38
N VAL A 191 10.20 10.03 -4.49
CA VAL A 191 11.58 10.55 -4.57
C VAL A 191 11.72 11.84 -3.76
N GLU A 192 10.76 12.76 -3.91
CA GLU A 192 10.74 14.08 -3.26
C GLU A 192 10.64 14.00 -1.73
N CYS A 193 10.12 12.91 -1.16
CA CYS A 193 10.00 12.75 0.30
C CYS A 193 11.36 12.65 1.03
N GLY A 194 12.46 12.46 0.28
CA GLY A 194 13.84 12.62 0.79
C GLY A 194 14.32 11.53 1.74
N VAL A 195 13.65 10.38 1.82
CA VAL A 195 13.99 9.28 2.74
C VAL A 195 15.24 8.50 2.30
N PHE A 196 15.47 8.44 0.99
CA PHE A 196 16.57 7.68 0.42
C PHE A 196 17.79 8.58 0.27
N ASN A 197 18.85 8.33 1.06
CA ASN A 197 20.12 9.05 0.95
C ASN A 197 20.92 8.60 -0.28
N THR A 198 20.30 8.57 -1.46
CA THR A 198 20.87 8.09 -2.72
C THR A 198 20.47 9.03 -3.87
N PRO A 199 21.17 8.96 -5.03
CA PRO A 199 20.81 9.80 -6.17
C PRO A 199 19.38 9.53 -6.68
N GLU A 200 18.65 10.58 -7.03
CA GLU A 200 17.24 10.52 -7.47
C GLU A 200 16.96 9.44 -8.53
N ALA A 201 17.77 9.40 -9.59
CA ALA A 201 17.62 8.42 -10.67
C ALA A 201 17.71 6.97 -10.16
N THR A 202 18.54 6.72 -9.15
CA THR A 202 18.70 5.38 -8.56
C THR A 202 17.45 4.96 -7.80
N ILE A 203 16.79 5.90 -7.11
CA ILE A 203 15.59 5.66 -6.30
C ILE A 203 14.39 5.40 -7.20
N ALA A 204 14.24 6.21 -8.26
CA ALA A 204 13.15 6.10 -9.23
C ALA A 204 13.02 4.69 -9.82
N ASP A 205 14.16 4.05 -10.13
CA ASP A 205 14.24 2.69 -10.70
C ASP A 205 13.82 1.58 -9.71
N ARG A 206 13.74 1.89 -8.42
CA ARG A 206 13.39 0.95 -7.34
C ARG A 206 11.97 1.08 -6.84
N ILE A 207 11.25 2.09 -7.34
CA ILE A 207 9.83 2.26 -7.10
C ILE A 207 9.08 1.49 -8.17
N ARG A 208 8.49 0.38 -7.74
CA ARG A 208 7.65 -0.50 -8.53
C ARG A 208 6.19 -0.27 -8.18
N PHE A 209 5.32 -0.69 -9.09
CA PHE A 209 3.89 -0.51 -8.97
C PHE A 209 3.19 -1.84 -9.11
N VAL A 210 2.10 -1.99 -8.37
CA VAL A 210 1.17 -3.11 -8.47
C VAL A 210 -0.24 -2.54 -8.41
N THR A 211 -1.19 -3.16 -9.09
CA THR A 211 -2.59 -2.76 -8.92
C THR A 211 -3.12 -3.26 -7.58
N GLU A 212 -4.02 -2.53 -6.93
CA GLU A 212 -4.65 -2.91 -5.65
C GLU A 212 -5.34 -4.28 -5.75
N ALA A 213 -6.02 -4.55 -6.86
CA ALA A 213 -6.65 -5.85 -7.10
C ALA A 213 -5.62 -6.97 -7.30
N GLU A 214 -4.51 -6.74 -8.02
CA GLU A 214 -3.42 -7.73 -8.15
C GLU A 214 -2.74 -8.00 -6.82
N ALA A 215 -2.48 -6.96 -6.01
CA ALA A 215 -1.95 -7.11 -4.66
C ALA A 215 -2.88 -7.97 -3.78
N SER A 216 -4.20 -7.77 -3.90
CA SER A 216 -5.22 -8.58 -3.23
C SER A 216 -5.18 -10.05 -3.66
N VAL A 217 -4.98 -10.32 -4.96
CA VAL A 217 -4.80 -11.69 -5.46
C VAL A 217 -3.56 -12.34 -4.86
N HIS A 218 -2.42 -11.66 -4.84
CA HIS A 218 -1.21 -12.17 -4.21
C HIS A 218 -1.40 -12.43 -2.72
N TYR A 219 -2.10 -11.56 -2.02
CA TYR A 219 -2.44 -11.75 -0.60
C TYR A 219 -3.30 -13.00 -0.38
N CYS A 220 -4.39 -13.13 -1.13
CA CYS A 220 -5.30 -14.26 -1.06
C CYS A 220 -4.58 -15.57 -1.37
N ILE A 221 -3.73 -15.59 -2.39
CA ILE A 221 -2.95 -16.79 -2.73
C ILE A 221 -1.94 -17.13 -1.65
N HIS A 222 -1.28 -16.15 -1.04
CA HIS A 222 -0.33 -16.42 0.03
C HIS A 222 -0.98 -16.98 1.31
N HIS A 223 -2.26 -16.68 1.55
CA HIS A 223 -2.96 -17.03 2.80
C HIS A 223 -4.05 -18.09 2.64
N THR A 224 -4.29 -18.58 1.43
CA THR A 224 -5.32 -19.59 1.14
C THR A 224 -4.80 -20.60 0.13
N ASN A 225 -5.54 -21.69 -0.07
CA ASN A 225 -5.21 -22.68 -1.08
C ASN A 225 -5.65 -22.25 -2.50
N LEU A 226 -5.95 -20.97 -2.75
CA LEU A 226 -6.43 -20.50 -4.06
C LEU A 226 -5.50 -20.91 -5.21
N ARG A 227 -4.17 -21.00 -4.98
CA ARG A 227 -3.23 -21.47 -6.03
C ARG A 227 -3.59 -22.85 -6.60
N THR A 228 -4.17 -23.75 -5.80
CA THR A 228 -4.53 -25.10 -6.27
C THR A 228 -5.77 -25.12 -7.16
N GLU A 229 -6.60 -24.07 -7.09
CA GLU A 229 -7.82 -23.91 -7.88
C GLU A 229 -7.62 -23.04 -9.14
N LEU A 230 -6.49 -22.34 -9.19
CA LEU A 230 -6.17 -21.28 -10.14
C LEU A 230 -5.31 -21.80 -11.31
N ASN A 231 -5.95 -22.43 -12.28
CA ASN A 231 -5.32 -22.94 -13.50
C ASN A 231 -5.15 -21.85 -14.57
N ALA A 232 -4.15 -22.00 -15.45
CA ALA A 232 -3.98 -21.13 -16.61
C ALA A 232 -5.27 -21.08 -17.46
N GLY A 233 -5.69 -19.87 -17.82
CA GLY A 233 -6.95 -19.62 -18.52
C GLY A 233 -8.18 -19.44 -17.62
N ALA A 234 -8.08 -19.69 -16.30
CA ALA A 234 -9.14 -19.34 -15.37
C ALA A 234 -9.33 -17.82 -15.32
N ILE A 235 -10.60 -17.39 -15.30
CA ILE A 235 -11.00 -15.99 -15.17
C ILE A 235 -11.75 -15.84 -13.86
N PHE A 236 -11.40 -14.83 -13.08
CA PHE A 236 -12.07 -14.54 -11.81
C PHE A 236 -12.21 -13.03 -11.60
N PRO A 237 -13.32 -12.58 -10.99
CA PRO A 237 -13.48 -11.19 -10.59
C PRO A 237 -12.74 -10.93 -9.27
N VAL A 238 -12.19 -9.73 -9.15
CA VAL A 238 -11.72 -9.15 -7.89
C VAL A 238 -12.56 -7.90 -7.66
N CYS A 239 -13.20 -7.82 -6.50
CA CYS A 239 -13.95 -6.66 -6.06
C CYS A 239 -13.22 -6.08 -4.84
N ASP A 240 -12.64 -4.91 -5.00
CA ASP A 240 -12.05 -4.14 -3.91
C ASP A 240 -13.04 -3.06 -3.48
N ALA A 241 -13.70 -3.31 -2.35
CA ALA A 241 -14.61 -2.37 -1.73
C ALA A 241 -13.88 -1.66 -0.58
N GLY A 242 -13.21 -0.56 -0.91
CA GLY A 242 -12.54 0.32 0.04
C GLY A 242 -13.51 1.22 0.80
N GLY A 243 -12.97 2.06 1.69
CA GLY A 243 -13.80 2.95 2.53
C GLY A 243 -14.51 4.08 1.76
N SER A 244 -14.23 4.26 0.47
CA SER A 244 -14.81 5.33 -0.35
C SER A 244 -14.98 5.00 -1.83
N THR A 245 -14.47 3.85 -2.29
CA THR A 245 -14.45 3.43 -3.69
C THR A 245 -14.74 1.93 -3.77
N ILE A 246 -15.45 1.52 -4.81
CA ILE A 246 -15.60 0.11 -5.18
C ILE A 246 -15.00 -0.05 -6.58
N ASP A 247 -13.96 -0.87 -6.67
CA ASP A 247 -13.24 -1.17 -7.90
C ASP A 247 -13.43 -2.65 -8.23
N THR A 248 -14.04 -2.94 -9.37
CA THR A 248 -14.20 -4.32 -9.85
C THR A 248 -13.35 -4.57 -11.09
N THR A 249 -12.53 -5.62 -11.04
CA THR A 249 -11.62 -5.99 -12.12
C THR A 249 -11.70 -7.48 -12.42
N LEU A 250 -11.70 -7.86 -13.70
CA LEU A 250 -11.61 -9.27 -14.13
C LEU A 250 -10.17 -9.62 -14.46
N TYR A 251 -9.64 -10.66 -13.82
CA TYR A 251 -8.32 -11.20 -14.10
C TYR A 251 -8.39 -12.57 -14.78
N SER A 252 -7.45 -12.82 -15.68
CA SER A 252 -7.14 -14.12 -16.25
C SER A 252 -5.76 -14.56 -15.79
N ILE A 253 -5.62 -15.84 -15.47
CA ILE A 253 -4.31 -16.45 -15.18
C ILE A 253 -3.63 -16.77 -16.49
N THR A 254 -2.44 -16.19 -16.69
CA THR A 254 -1.60 -16.43 -17.86
C THR A 254 -0.58 -17.53 -17.62
N ALA A 255 -0.06 -17.65 -16.40
CA ALA A 255 0.76 -18.75 -15.95
C ALA A 255 0.55 -18.99 -14.46
N SER A 256 0.55 -20.25 -14.03
CA SER A 256 0.45 -20.65 -12.61
C SER A 256 1.80 -21.05 -12.01
N GLU A 257 2.79 -21.35 -12.85
CA GLU A 257 4.13 -21.84 -12.47
C GLU A 257 5.21 -21.24 -13.39
N PRO A 258 6.44 -20.97 -12.90
CA PRO A 258 6.87 -21.07 -11.50
C PRO A 258 6.34 -19.92 -10.63
N VAL A 259 6.09 -18.75 -11.25
CA VAL A 259 5.49 -17.59 -10.61
C VAL A 259 4.11 -17.37 -11.23
N LEU A 260 3.10 -17.14 -10.39
CA LEU A 260 1.78 -16.77 -10.86
C LEU A 260 1.86 -15.46 -11.66
N GLN A 261 1.34 -15.49 -12.88
CA GLN A 261 1.20 -14.33 -13.73
C GLN A 261 -0.28 -14.13 -14.04
N ILE A 262 -0.81 -12.98 -13.66
CA ILE A 262 -2.19 -12.59 -13.95
C ILE A 262 -2.21 -11.42 -14.93
N LYS A 263 -3.30 -11.32 -15.70
CA LYS A 263 -3.53 -10.22 -16.62
C LYS A 263 -4.99 -9.78 -16.52
N GLU A 264 -5.21 -8.47 -16.52
CA GLU A 264 -6.54 -7.87 -16.62
C GLU A 264 -7.20 -8.21 -17.97
N VAL A 265 -8.46 -8.65 -17.93
CA VAL A 265 -9.22 -9.14 -19.09
C VAL A 265 -9.96 -7.99 -19.81
N HIS A 266 -10.29 -6.91 -19.09
CA HIS A 266 -10.90 -5.67 -19.59
C HIS A 266 -10.66 -4.52 -18.60
N ALA A 267 -10.65 -3.28 -19.10
CA ALA A 267 -10.51 -2.07 -18.30
C ALA A 267 -11.57 -1.99 -17.19
N SER A 268 -11.14 -1.81 -15.94
CA SER A 268 -12.00 -1.71 -14.76
C SER A 268 -12.98 -0.53 -14.79
N ALA A 269 -14.10 -0.68 -14.08
CA ALA A 269 -15.03 0.39 -13.74
C ALA A 269 -14.92 0.70 -12.24
N CYS A 270 -14.79 1.99 -11.90
CA CYS A 270 -14.79 2.49 -10.52
C CYS A 270 -16.15 3.13 -10.24
N GLU A 271 -16.84 2.67 -9.20
CA GLU A 271 -18.13 3.23 -8.74
C GLU A 271 -18.01 3.64 -7.26
N ARG A 272 -18.79 4.64 -6.84
CA ARG A 272 -18.88 5.06 -5.42
C ARG A 272 -20.09 4.37 -4.80
N ASP A 273 -19.93 3.79 -3.62
CA ASP A 273 -21.07 3.37 -2.80
C ASP A 273 -21.69 4.62 -2.17
N ILE A 274 -22.89 5.00 -2.62
CA ILE A 274 -23.75 5.99 -1.95
C ILE A 274 -24.81 5.17 -1.22
N ASP A 275 -24.84 5.33 0.12
CA ASP A 275 -25.77 4.77 1.12
C ASP A 275 -25.48 3.38 1.71
N VAL A 276 -24.83 3.38 2.89
CA VAL A 276 -25.19 2.48 4.01
C VAL A 276 -25.07 3.18 5.37
N MET A 277 -25.70 4.34 5.58
CA MET A 277 -25.93 4.87 6.95
C MET A 277 -27.24 5.68 7.08
N SER A 278 -28.34 5.21 6.49
CA SER A 278 -29.67 5.82 6.73
C SER A 278 -30.79 4.85 7.09
N ASP A 279 -30.49 3.62 7.49
CA ASP A 279 -31.50 2.70 8.04
C ASP A 279 -30.95 1.93 9.26
N MET A 280 -30.70 2.67 10.34
CA MET A 280 -30.90 2.16 11.71
C MET A 280 -31.50 3.29 12.53
N SER A 281 -32.82 3.41 12.42
CA SER A 281 -33.69 4.06 13.40
C SER A 281 -33.68 3.32 14.73
#